data_AF-A0A345C0H1-F1
#
_entry.id   AF-A0A345C0H1-F1
#
_cell.length_a   1.000
_cell.length_b   1.000
_cell.length_c   1.000
_cell.angle_alpha   90.00
_cell.angle_beta   90.00
_cell.angle_gamma   90.00
#
_symmetry.space_group_name_H-M   'P 1'
#
loop_
_entity.id
_entity.type
_entity.pdbx_description
1 polymer ?
#
loop_
_entity_poly.entity_id
_entity_poly.type
_entity_poly.pdbx_seq_one_letter_code
_entity_poly.pdbx_strand_id
1 'polypeptide(L)'
;MGVFSLFKTKADSNELPSPEVPDKTTTWVEAMHIEDPFEKEKMLSLAEKNAETIIERHFIYNQFIHLYYRQRNKWAHASRLCKEYCGRDIEIFPEFIEQYITENLNGDRDPEKFPLMPSFTRLIGIHEKNGDLQKAINVCRLAVDHQLRDGSEEGFESMLKRLEDQRQEAQSETFT
;
A
#
# COMPACT_ATOMS: atom_id res chain seq x y z
N MET A 1 33.22 -33.61 57.71
CA MET A 1 31.87 -34.02 57.30
C MET A 1 30.95 -32.82 57.42
N GLY A 2 30.24 -32.41 56.35
CA GLY A 2 29.32 -31.25 56.29
C GLY A 2 30.05 -29.90 56.18
N VAL A 3 30.08 -29.08 55.10
CA VAL A 3 29.13 -28.63 54.05
C VAL A 3 27.82 -28.09 54.66
N PHE A 4 27.31 -26.87 54.42
CA PHE A 4 27.35 -25.99 53.25
C PHE A 4 27.23 -24.49 53.61
N SER A 5 27.86 -23.71 52.74
CA SER A 5 27.84 -22.28 52.49
C SER A 5 26.46 -21.60 52.43
N LEU A 6 26.33 -20.47 53.15
CA LEU A 6 25.32 -19.43 52.99
C LEU A 6 25.72 -18.49 51.84
N PHE A 7 25.31 -18.80 50.61
CA PHE A 7 25.24 -17.80 49.54
C PHE A 7 24.03 -18.11 48.65
N LYS A 8 22.98 -17.29 48.76
CA LYS A 8 21.92 -17.21 47.76
C LYS A 8 22.51 -16.48 46.55
N THR A 9 22.83 -17.24 45.51
CA THR A 9 23.15 -16.71 44.19
C THR A 9 21.88 -16.07 43.61
N LYS A 10 21.94 -14.78 43.24
CA LYS A 10 20.97 -14.18 42.33
C LYS A 10 21.11 -14.90 40.99
N ALA A 11 20.06 -15.59 40.56
CA ALA A 11 19.97 -16.04 39.19
C ALA A 11 19.67 -14.81 38.32
N ASP A 12 20.61 -14.56 37.42
CA ASP A 12 20.55 -13.61 36.32
C ASP A 12 19.49 -14.11 35.33
N SER A 13 18.39 -13.37 35.17
CA SER A 13 17.41 -13.62 34.11
C SER A 13 17.52 -12.47 33.11
N ASN A 14 18.59 -12.51 32.33
CA ASN A 14 18.79 -11.65 31.17
C ASN A 14 18.07 -12.25 29.94
N GLU A 15 16.78 -12.55 30.10
CA GLU A 15 15.92 -12.86 28.95
C GLU A 15 15.31 -11.54 28.48
N LEU A 16 15.75 -11.07 27.30
CA LEU A 16 15.04 -10.03 26.56
C LEU A 16 13.58 -10.48 26.42
N PRO A 17 12.60 -9.62 26.74
CA PRO A 17 11.21 -9.99 26.57
C PRO A 17 10.98 -10.38 25.11
N SER A 18 10.58 -11.64 24.91
CA SER A 18 10.10 -12.13 23.62
C SER A 18 9.00 -11.16 23.17
N PRO A 19 9.06 -10.60 21.95
CA PRO A 19 8.06 -9.65 21.52
C PRO A 19 6.70 -10.34 21.56
N GLU A 20 5.82 -9.86 22.43
CA GLU A 20 4.46 -10.33 22.55
C GLU A 20 3.85 -10.35 21.15
N VAL A 21 3.32 -11.51 20.75
CA VAL A 21 2.60 -11.63 19.48
C VAL A 21 1.29 -10.88 19.69
N PRO A 22 1.02 -9.82 18.92
CA PRO A 22 -0.17 -9.00 19.11
C PRO A 22 -1.44 -9.85 19.02
N ASP A 23 -2.38 -9.57 19.91
CA ASP A 23 -3.67 -10.25 20.02
C ASP A 23 -4.47 -10.19 18.70
N LYS A 24 -5.37 -11.16 18.50
CA LYS A 24 -6.19 -11.34 17.27
C LYS A 24 -7.07 -10.12 16.93
N THR A 25 -7.19 -9.17 17.83
CA THR A 25 -7.90 -7.89 17.69
C THR A 25 -7.11 -6.82 16.93
N THR A 26 -5.87 -7.10 16.49
CA THR A 26 -5.06 -6.11 15.77
C THR A 26 -5.79 -5.59 14.53
N THR A 27 -6.27 -4.35 14.61
CA THR A 27 -6.96 -3.70 13.49
C THR A 27 -5.99 -2.91 12.63
N TRP A 28 -6.28 -2.78 11.34
CA TRP A 28 -5.53 -1.86 10.48
C TRP A 28 -5.61 -0.40 10.95
N VAL A 29 -6.66 -0.07 11.72
CA VAL A 29 -6.86 1.23 12.38
C VAL A 29 -5.80 1.46 13.46
N GLU A 30 -5.44 0.47 14.26
CA GLU A 30 -4.33 0.62 15.23
C GLU A 30 -2.99 0.80 14.50
N ALA A 31 -2.76 -0.02 13.48
CA ALA A 31 -1.52 0.03 12.69
C ALA A 31 -1.31 1.38 11.97
N MET A 32 -2.38 2.12 11.65
CA MET A 32 -2.26 3.40 10.96
C MET A 32 -1.54 4.46 11.82
N HIS A 33 -1.65 4.37 13.15
CA HIS A 33 -1.11 5.32 14.12
C HIS A 33 0.30 4.99 14.61
N ILE A 34 0.86 3.85 14.23
CA ILE A 34 2.21 3.44 14.61
C ILE A 34 3.24 4.30 13.85
N GLU A 35 4.15 4.93 14.59
CA GLU A 35 5.19 5.79 14.02
C GLU A 35 6.43 5.01 13.57
N ASP A 36 6.84 4.00 14.35
CA ASP A 36 7.98 3.16 14.00
C ASP A 36 7.65 2.33 12.75
N PRO A 37 8.44 2.45 11.67
CA PRO A 37 8.10 1.81 10.41
C PRO A 37 8.22 0.28 10.47
N PHE A 38 9.10 -0.29 11.30
CA PHE A 38 9.24 -1.74 11.42
C PHE A 38 8.08 -2.35 12.21
N GLU A 39 7.69 -1.70 13.31
CA GLU A 39 6.51 -2.08 14.08
C GLU A 39 5.24 -1.95 13.23
N LYS A 40 5.11 -0.85 12.47
CA LYS A 40 4.00 -0.66 11.54
C LYS A 40 3.94 -1.77 10.48
N GLU A 41 5.08 -2.13 9.87
CA GLU A 41 5.15 -3.23 8.89
C GLU A 41 4.68 -4.55 9.49
N LYS A 42 5.14 -4.89 10.70
CA LYS A 42 4.75 -6.11 11.43
C LYS A 42 3.24 -6.13 11.68
N MET A 43 2.69 -5.02 12.17
CA MET A 43 1.26 -4.92 12.51
C MET A 43 0.38 -4.96 11.27
N LEU A 44 0.77 -4.27 10.18
CA LEU A 44 0.07 -4.36 8.90
C LEU A 44 0.11 -5.77 8.32
N SER A 45 1.21 -6.51 8.49
CA SER A 45 1.33 -7.90 8.02
C SER A 45 0.40 -8.85 8.79
N LEU A 46 0.13 -8.57 10.07
CA LEU A 46 -0.86 -9.30 10.84
C LEU A 46 -2.28 -8.93 10.40
N ALA A 47 -2.56 -7.64 10.22
CA ALA A 47 -3.84 -7.15 9.74
C ALA A 47 -4.20 -7.72 8.35
N GLU A 48 -3.24 -7.79 7.40
CA GLU A 48 -3.46 -8.37 6.06
C GLU A 48 -3.90 -9.83 6.11
N LYS A 49 -3.34 -10.62 7.03
CA LYS A 49 -3.69 -12.03 7.25
C LYS A 49 -5.08 -12.20 7.84
N ASN A 50 -5.49 -11.24 8.66
CA ASN A 50 -6.77 -11.26 9.37
C ASN A 50 -7.88 -10.50 8.63
N ALA A 51 -7.58 -9.84 7.50
CA ALA A 51 -8.56 -9.07 6.75
C ALA A 51 -9.69 -9.98 6.24
N GLU A 52 -10.91 -9.69 6.66
CA GLU A 52 -12.10 -10.49 6.35
C GLU A 52 -12.81 -9.96 5.11
N THR A 53 -12.71 -8.66 4.86
CA THR A 53 -13.38 -7.98 3.74
C THR A 53 -12.39 -7.40 2.73
N ILE A 54 -12.86 -7.18 1.51
CA ILE A 54 -12.07 -6.51 0.47
C ILE A 54 -11.84 -5.02 0.79
N ILE A 55 -12.79 -4.38 1.49
CA ILE A 55 -12.69 -2.99 1.93
C ILE A 55 -11.55 -2.85 2.95
N GLU A 56 -11.50 -3.73 3.96
CA GLU A 56 -10.38 -3.76 4.90
C GLU A 56 -9.05 -4.01 4.18
N ARG A 57 -9.04 -4.97 3.25
CA ARG A 57 -7.84 -5.31 2.47
C ARG A 57 -7.31 -4.11 1.68
N HIS A 58 -8.20 -3.37 1.02
CA HIS A 58 -7.86 -2.11 0.34
C HIS A 58 -7.21 -1.10 1.29
N PHE A 59 -7.81 -0.86 2.46
CA PHE A 59 -7.25 0.09 3.42
C PHE A 59 -5.90 -0.36 4.02
N ILE A 60 -5.72 -1.67 4.24
CA ILE A 60 -4.44 -2.25 4.65
C ILE A 60 -3.39 -2.05 3.56
N TYR A 61 -3.72 -2.33 2.30
CA TYR A 61 -2.81 -2.11 1.17
C TYR A 61 -2.42 -0.65 1.05
N ASN A 62 -3.37 0.27 1.19
CA ASN A 62 -3.06 1.70 1.23
C ASN A 62 -2.02 2.02 2.31
N GLN A 63 -2.17 1.50 3.54
CA GLN A 63 -1.18 1.72 4.60
C GLN A 63 0.21 1.16 4.24
N PHE A 64 0.29 -0.03 3.63
CA PHE A 64 1.55 -0.57 3.12
C PHE A 64 2.16 0.31 2.05
N ILE A 65 1.37 0.77 1.07
CA ILE A 65 1.86 1.65 0.01
C ILE A 65 2.38 2.96 0.63
N HIS A 66 1.67 3.55 1.59
CA HIS A 66 2.13 4.74 2.30
C HIS A 66 3.45 4.50 3.05
N LEU A 67 3.57 3.37 3.76
CA LEU A 67 4.77 2.97 4.47
C LEU A 67 5.95 2.82 3.51
N TYR A 68 5.85 1.94 2.52
CA TYR A 68 6.94 1.66 1.59
C TYR A 68 7.29 2.84 0.72
N TYR A 69 6.30 3.65 0.31
CA TYR A 69 6.60 4.89 -0.40
C TYR A 69 7.45 5.84 0.45
N ARG A 70 7.17 5.99 1.75
CA ARG A 70 8.01 6.82 2.66
C ARG A 70 9.40 6.22 2.89
N GLN A 71 9.53 4.89 2.90
CA GLN A 71 10.80 4.19 3.13
C GLN A 71 11.62 3.92 1.85
N ARG A 72 11.14 4.31 0.66
CA ARG A 72 11.75 3.99 -0.65
C ARG A 72 13.24 4.32 -0.80
N ASN A 73 13.74 5.32 -0.06
CA ASN A 73 15.15 5.74 -0.08
C ASN A 73 15.97 5.20 1.12
N LYS A 74 15.32 4.45 2.03
CA LYS A 74 15.89 3.97 3.28
C LYS A 74 15.98 2.44 3.32
N TRP A 75 14.99 1.76 2.76
CA TRP A 75 14.93 0.31 2.71
C TRP A 75 15.10 -0.18 1.28
N ALA A 76 16.08 -1.06 1.06
CA ALA A 76 16.42 -1.57 -0.27
C ALA A 76 15.22 -2.23 -0.99
N HIS A 77 14.29 -2.84 -0.24
CA HIS A 77 13.13 -3.52 -0.79
C HIS A 77 11.88 -2.63 -0.92
N ALA A 78 11.87 -1.41 -0.35
CA ALA A 78 10.64 -0.62 -0.22
C ALA A 78 10.07 -0.20 -1.58
N SER A 79 10.89 0.20 -2.54
CA SER A 79 10.38 0.54 -3.89
C SER A 79 9.69 -0.64 -4.58
N ARG A 80 10.25 -1.85 -4.42
CA ARG A 80 9.65 -3.09 -4.95
C ARG A 80 8.32 -3.39 -4.27
N LEU A 81 8.27 -3.37 -2.94
CA LEU A 81 7.05 -3.65 -2.18
C LEU A 81 5.97 -2.58 -2.40
N CYS A 82 6.35 -1.31 -2.52
CA CYS A 82 5.42 -0.23 -2.89
C CYS A 82 4.73 -0.54 -4.22
N LYS A 83 5.50 -0.94 -5.24
CA LYS A 83 4.96 -1.35 -6.55
C LYS A 83 4.04 -2.56 -6.43
N GLU A 84 4.45 -3.57 -5.66
CA GLU A 84 3.70 -4.81 -5.44
C GLU A 84 2.34 -4.53 -4.79
N TYR A 85 2.30 -3.78 -3.69
CA TYR A 85 1.04 -3.43 -3.04
C TYR A 85 0.16 -2.51 -3.88
N CYS A 86 0.73 -1.61 -4.70
CA CYS A 86 -0.09 -0.86 -5.67
C CYS A 86 -0.75 -1.80 -6.67
N GLY A 87 -0.02 -2.80 -7.18
CA GLY A 87 -0.56 -3.79 -8.11
C GLY A 87 -1.68 -4.63 -7.48
N ARG A 88 -1.46 -5.14 -6.26
CA ARG A 88 -2.47 -5.91 -5.51
C ARG A 88 -3.74 -5.09 -5.23
N ASP A 89 -3.58 -3.80 -4.91
CA ASP A 89 -4.71 -2.90 -4.68
C ASP A 89 -5.54 -2.64 -5.94
N ILE A 90 -4.87 -2.44 -7.08
CA ILE A 90 -5.53 -2.26 -8.37
C ILE A 90 -6.20 -3.55 -8.84
N GLU A 91 -5.64 -4.72 -8.54
CA GLU A 91 -6.22 -6.02 -8.89
C GLU A 91 -7.57 -6.25 -8.19
N ILE A 92 -7.67 -5.87 -6.92
CA ILE A 92 -8.93 -6.00 -6.15
C ILE A 92 -9.91 -4.85 -6.41
N PHE A 93 -9.49 -3.81 -7.13
CA PHE A 93 -10.24 -2.56 -7.26
C PHE A 93 -11.68 -2.73 -7.80
N PRO A 94 -11.93 -3.51 -8.87
CA PRO A 94 -13.30 -3.63 -9.41
C PRO A 94 -14.31 -4.20 -8.42
N GLU A 95 -13.89 -5.16 -7.60
CA GLU A 95 -14.74 -5.73 -6.54
C GLU A 95 -14.83 -4.77 -5.34
N PHE A 96 -13.71 -4.13 -4.98
CA PHE A 96 -13.67 -3.14 -3.91
C PHE A 96 -14.66 -2.00 -4.15
N ILE A 97 -14.64 -1.39 -5.35
CA ILE A 97 -15.46 -0.19 -5.60
C ILE A 97 -16.95 -0.52 -5.59
N GLU A 98 -17.35 -1.68 -6.11
CA GLU A 98 -18.75 -2.12 -6.06
C GLU A 98 -19.22 -2.39 -4.63
N GLN A 99 -18.39 -3.03 -3.80
CA GLN A 99 -18.70 -3.26 -2.39
C GLN A 99 -18.75 -1.93 -1.61
N TYR A 100 -17.78 -1.03 -1.83
CA TYR A 100 -17.73 0.28 -1.18
C TYR A 100 -18.93 1.16 -1.54
N ILE A 101 -19.33 1.18 -2.83
CA ILE A 101 -20.54 1.90 -3.26
C ILE A 101 -21.77 1.37 -2.52
N THR A 102 -21.90 0.04 -2.42
CA THR A 102 -23.05 -0.60 -1.78
C THR A 102 -23.10 -0.34 -0.27
N GLU A 103 -21.98 -0.54 0.42
CA GLU A 103 -21.92 -0.53 1.90
C GLU A 103 -21.68 0.86 2.49
N ASN A 104 -20.89 1.71 1.83
CA ASN A 104 -20.47 3.00 2.36
C ASN A 104 -21.18 4.19 1.70
N LEU A 105 -21.65 4.04 0.46
CA LEU A 105 -22.31 5.11 -0.29
C LEU A 105 -23.81 4.86 -0.53
N ASN A 106 -24.38 3.79 0.03
CA ASN A 106 -25.79 3.41 -0.16
C ASN A 106 -26.21 3.31 -1.65
N GLY A 107 -25.31 2.84 -2.50
CA GLY A 107 -25.52 2.72 -3.94
C GLY A 107 -25.27 4.00 -4.75
N ASP A 108 -24.84 5.09 -4.12
CA ASP A 108 -24.51 6.33 -4.81
C ASP A 108 -23.22 6.18 -5.64
N ARG A 109 -23.32 6.47 -6.93
CA ARG A 109 -22.23 6.33 -7.92
C ARG A 109 -21.62 7.67 -8.32
N ASP A 110 -21.89 8.75 -7.56
CA ASP A 110 -21.20 10.03 -7.73
C ASP A 110 -19.68 9.86 -7.53
N PRO A 111 -18.85 10.05 -8.59
CA PRO A 111 -17.40 9.86 -8.50
C PRO A 111 -16.72 10.81 -7.51
N GLU A 112 -17.35 11.94 -7.14
CA GLU A 112 -16.82 12.83 -6.10
C GLU A 112 -16.81 12.21 -4.71
N LYS A 113 -17.60 11.14 -4.50
CA LYS A 113 -17.70 10.42 -3.23
C LYS A 113 -16.79 9.20 -3.17
N PHE A 114 -16.14 8.85 -4.27
CA PHE A 114 -15.20 7.74 -4.30
C PHE A 114 -13.94 8.09 -3.50
N PRO A 115 -13.36 7.12 -2.78
CA PRO A 115 -12.12 7.36 -2.07
C PRO A 115 -11.00 7.64 -3.10
N LEU A 116 -10.04 8.48 -2.70
CA LEU A 116 -8.82 8.61 -3.49
C LEU A 116 -8.09 7.26 -3.51
N MET A 117 -7.51 6.94 -4.65
CA MET A 117 -6.82 5.67 -4.90
C MET A 117 -5.32 5.91 -5.15
N PRO A 118 -4.49 6.10 -4.10
CA PRO A 118 -3.06 6.38 -4.27
C PRO A 118 -2.30 5.29 -5.04
N SER A 119 -2.79 4.06 -5.06
CA SER A 119 -2.22 2.93 -5.80
C SER A 119 -2.09 3.23 -7.29
N PHE A 120 -3.12 3.80 -7.92
CA PHE A 120 -3.11 4.17 -9.34
C PHE A 120 -2.05 5.22 -9.63
N THR A 121 -2.11 6.37 -8.97
CA THR A 121 -1.15 7.47 -9.19
C THR A 121 0.30 7.03 -8.94
N ARG A 122 0.53 6.25 -7.87
CA ARG A 122 1.87 5.75 -7.55
C ARG A 122 2.37 4.73 -8.56
N LEU A 123 1.53 3.77 -8.98
CA LEU A 123 1.95 2.74 -9.94
C LEU A 123 2.23 3.35 -11.32
N ILE A 124 1.40 4.29 -11.77
CA ILE A 124 1.63 5.05 -13.01
C ILE A 124 3.00 5.74 -12.93
N GLY A 125 3.25 6.51 -11.87
CA GLY A 125 4.53 7.20 -11.69
C GLY A 125 5.73 6.27 -11.58
N ILE A 126 5.57 5.07 -11.01
CA ILE A 126 6.63 4.04 -10.96
C ILE A 126 6.92 3.50 -12.36
N HIS A 127 5.88 3.18 -13.15
CA HIS A 127 6.07 2.70 -14.52
C HIS A 127 6.67 3.77 -15.43
N GLU A 128 6.17 5.00 -15.33
CA GLU A 128 6.67 6.13 -16.11
C GLU A 128 8.18 6.35 -15.86
N LYS A 129 8.60 6.40 -14.59
CA LYS A 129 10.02 6.55 -14.22
C LYS A 129 10.92 5.42 -14.70
N ASN A 130 10.38 4.22 -14.86
CA ASN A 130 11.12 3.07 -15.37
C ASN A 130 11.13 3.00 -16.91
N GLY A 131 10.54 3.97 -17.61
CA GLY A 131 10.36 3.94 -19.06
C GLY A 131 9.30 2.94 -19.54
N ASP A 132 8.55 2.31 -18.63
CA ASP A 132 7.47 1.38 -18.94
C ASP A 132 6.19 2.14 -19.35
N LEU A 133 6.27 3.04 -20.34
CA LEU A 133 5.16 3.95 -20.72
C LEU A 133 3.86 3.22 -21.03
N GLN A 134 3.92 2.06 -21.70
CA GLN A 134 2.71 1.28 -21.99
C GLN A 134 2.02 0.77 -20.72
N LYS A 135 2.78 0.36 -19.70
CA LYS A 135 2.20 -0.09 -18.42
C LYS A 135 1.59 1.08 -17.66
N ALA A 136 2.26 2.24 -17.69
CA ALA A 136 1.72 3.49 -17.12
C ALA A 136 0.38 3.86 -17.77
N ILE A 137 0.31 3.86 -19.11
CA ILE A 137 -0.91 4.13 -19.88
C ILE A 137 -2.02 3.15 -19.52
N ASN A 138 -1.72 1.85 -19.44
CA ASN A 138 -2.75 0.85 -19.13
C ASN A 138 -3.39 1.07 -17.75
N VAL A 139 -2.58 1.38 -16.73
CA VAL A 139 -3.10 1.70 -15.39
C VAL A 139 -3.90 3.00 -15.41
N CYS A 140 -3.42 4.02 -16.14
CA CYS A 140 -4.12 5.30 -16.27
C CYS A 140 -5.47 5.16 -16.97
N ARG A 141 -5.57 4.34 -18.02
CA ARG A 141 -6.83 4.03 -18.71
C ARG A 141 -7.82 3.34 -17.78
N LEU A 142 -7.36 2.37 -16.99
CA LEU A 142 -8.22 1.72 -15.99
C LEU A 142 -8.78 2.74 -14.99
N ALA A 143 -7.98 3.73 -14.56
CA ALA A 143 -8.47 4.78 -13.68
C ALA A 143 -9.55 5.66 -14.35
N VAL A 144 -9.36 6.03 -15.61
CA VAL A 144 -10.32 6.81 -16.41
C VAL A 144 -11.62 6.01 -16.65
N ASP A 145 -11.51 4.73 -17.00
CA ASP A 145 -12.66 3.85 -17.24
C ASP A 145 -13.55 3.74 -16.00
N HIS A 146 -12.95 3.84 -14.81
CA HIS A 146 -13.64 3.84 -13.52
C HIS A 146 -13.93 5.24 -12.95
N GLN A 147 -13.72 6.31 -13.74
CA GLN A 147 -14.00 7.69 -13.36
C GLN A 147 -13.30 8.12 -12.06
N LEU A 148 -12.12 7.54 -11.80
CA LEU A 148 -11.34 7.88 -10.62
C LEU A 148 -10.76 9.29 -10.74
N ARG A 149 -10.56 9.93 -9.58
CA ARG A 149 -9.86 11.21 -9.47
C ARG A 149 -8.45 10.98 -8.95
N ASP A 150 -7.50 11.75 -9.47
CA ASP A 150 -6.10 11.75 -9.01
C ASP A 150 -5.80 12.88 -8.00
N GLY A 151 -6.81 13.69 -7.67
CA GLY A 151 -6.72 14.85 -6.79
C GLY A 151 -6.50 16.18 -7.53
N SER A 152 -6.33 16.15 -8.86
CA SER A 152 -6.32 17.34 -9.71
C SER A 152 -7.73 17.69 -10.24
N GLU A 153 -7.85 18.87 -10.85
CA GLU A 153 -9.08 19.30 -11.53
C GLU A 153 -9.35 18.48 -12.81
N GLU A 154 -8.30 18.16 -13.56
CA GLU A 154 -8.38 17.47 -14.85
C GLU A 154 -8.30 15.93 -14.75
N GLY A 155 -8.14 15.38 -13.54
CA GLY A 155 -8.16 13.93 -13.30
C GLY A 155 -7.07 13.14 -14.01
N PHE A 156 -7.33 11.84 -14.21
CA PHE A 156 -6.41 10.93 -14.90
C PHE A 156 -6.39 11.15 -16.43
N GLU A 157 -7.33 11.91 -16.99
CA GLU A 157 -7.43 12.20 -18.41
C GLU A 157 -6.24 13.03 -18.90
N SER A 158 -5.87 14.07 -18.14
CA SER A 158 -4.69 14.89 -18.42
C SER A 158 -3.39 14.06 -18.40
N MET A 159 -3.29 13.17 -17.41
CA MET A 159 -2.16 12.25 -17.24
C MET A 159 -2.08 11.24 -18.39
N LEU A 160 -3.21 10.69 -18.82
CA LEU A 160 -3.29 9.76 -19.93
C LEU A 160 -2.80 10.40 -21.23
N LYS A 161 -3.32 11.59 -21.55
CA LYS A 161 -2.89 12.33 -22.74
C LYS A 161 -1.39 12.57 -22.75
N ARG A 162 -0.83 13.05 -21.63
CA ARG A 162 0.61 13.30 -21.49
C ARG A 162 1.45 12.04 -21.70
N LEU A 163 1.04 10.90 -21.15
CA LEU A 163 1.76 9.63 -21.31
C LEU A 163 1.68 9.10 -22.76
N GLU A 164 0.55 9.29 -23.44
CA GLU A 164 0.38 8.93 -24.84
C GLU A 164 1.26 9.78 -25.77
N ASP A 165 1.32 11.09 -25.52
CA ASP A 165 2.20 12.03 -26.23
C ASP A 165 3.68 11.60 -26.06
N GLN A 166 4.13 11.35 -24.82
CA GLN A 166 5.49 10.85 -24.53
C GLN A 166 5.82 9.54 -25.25
N ARG A 167 4.86 8.60 -25.31
CA ARG A 167 5.07 7.32 -26.00
C ARG A 167 5.22 7.52 -27.52
N GLN A 168 4.44 8.43 -28.10
CA GLN A 168 4.52 8.73 -29.53
C GLN A 168 5.85 9.40 -29.89
N GLU A 169 6.32 10.34 -29.08
CA GLU A 169 7.63 10.98 -29.23
C GLU A 169 8.76 9.95 -29.18
N ALA A 170 8.78 9.09 -28.14
CA ALA A 170 9.79 8.03 -28.01
C ALA A 170 9.78 7.04 -29.18
N GLN A 171 8.60 6.74 -29.73
CA GLN A 171 8.49 5.92 -30.95
C GLN A 171 9.09 6.64 -32.16
N SER A 172 8.82 7.93 -32.34
CA SER A 172 9.34 8.71 -33.47
C SER A 172 10.87 8.84 -33.46
N GLU A 173 11.48 8.98 -32.29
CA GLU A 173 12.94 9.03 -32.13
C GLU A 173 13.63 7.70 -32.46
N THR A 174 12.93 6.56 -32.31
CA THR A 174 13.48 5.24 -32.62
C THR A 174 13.60 4.99 -34.14
N PHE A 175 12.87 5.75 -34.96
CA PHE A 175 12.86 5.62 -36.42
C PHE A 175 13.69 6.70 -37.15
N THR A 176 14.42 7.53 -36.41
CA THR A 176 15.28 8.61 -36.96
C THR A 176 16.75 8.25 -36.80
#